data_AF-A0A1X0RIW5-F1
#
_entry.id   AF-A0A1X0RIW5-F1
#
_cell.length_a   1.000
_cell.length_b   1.000
_cell.length_c   1.000
_cell.angle_alpha   90.00
_cell.angle_beta   90.00
_cell.angle_gamma   90.00
#
_symmetry.space_group_name_H-M   'P 1'
#
loop_
_entity.id
_entity.type
_entity.pdbx_description
1 polymer ?
#
loop_
_entity_poly.entity_id
_entity_poly.type
_entity_poly.pdbx_seq_one_letter_code
_entity_poly.pdbx_strand_id
1 'polypeptide(L)'
;MLVFKLIHGHLFYDGLAATIPEGIAQGSVVAILVIAIVIAIPRRGIIFGIGKHSARDVVHFVKKYHGYLMSFGTVLNFHYHPVSHRNASWTLLLETWVFIHGTLTAIIQPGIGWQIFSYGFAIMFLLNQVYQTQICQSKMIMTVAHTVFAFSMYLGFKNDKAYYRATFIPVTEYACVYFVLGVGSLALYTIQCTNSSLLKLFVTLSASALVSIALTAGLAYVLAGNLVVYNDY
;
A
#
# COMPACT_ATOMS: atom_id res chain seq x y z
N MET A 1 18.64 8.04 8.07
CA MET A 1 17.23 8.47 8.14
C MET A 1 16.78 8.78 9.56
N LEU A 2 16.86 7.84 10.52
CA LEU A 2 16.45 8.09 11.92
C LEU A 2 17.27 9.19 12.61
N VAL A 3 18.60 9.16 12.48
CA VAL A 3 19.51 10.18 13.05
C VAL A 3 19.24 11.58 12.49
N PHE A 4 18.98 11.68 11.18
CA PHE A 4 18.61 12.95 10.54
C PHE A 4 17.30 13.52 11.10
N LYS A 5 16.26 12.70 11.29
CA LYS A 5 14.99 13.15 11.90
C LYS A 5 15.17 13.62 13.34
N LEU A 6 15.97 12.91 14.13
CA LEU A 6 16.24 13.31 15.51
C LEU A 6 16.98 14.66 15.54
N ILE A 7 18.04 14.81 14.75
CA ILE A 7 18.80 16.07 14.67
C ILE A 7 17.92 17.21 14.12
N HIS A 8 17.19 16.97 13.04
CA HIS A 8 16.33 17.98 12.42
C HIS A 8 15.19 18.40 13.35
N GLY A 9 14.51 17.46 14.02
CA GLY A 9 13.44 17.79 14.96
C GLY A 9 13.93 18.50 16.24
N HIS A 10 15.17 18.24 16.67
CA HIS A 10 15.79 18.97 17.79
C HIS A 10 16.30 20.36 17.41
N LEU A 11 16.77 20.55 16.16
CA LEU A 11 17.26 21.84 15.67
C LEU A 11 16.14 22.74 15.14
N PHE A 12 15.15 22.14 14.47
CA PHE A 12 14.01 22.79 13.85
C PHE A 12 12.75 22.10 14.37
N TYR A 13 12.23 22.59 15.49
CA TYR A 13 10.98 22.09 16.05
C TYR A 13 9.84 22.30 15.05
N ASP A 14 9.32 21.21 14.50
CA ASP A 14 8.17 21.24 13.60
C ASP A 14 6.88 21.24 14.42
N GLY A 15 6.44 22.43 14.83
CA GLY A 15 5.19 22.61 15.56
C GLY A 15 3.93 22.34 14.73
N LEU A 16 4.03 22.27 13.39
CA LEU A 16 2.91 21.96 12.50
C LEU A 16 2.66 20.45 12.41
N ALA A 17 3.67 19.62 12.67
CA ALA A 17 3.50 18.18 12.72
C ALA A 17 2.41 17.73 13.72
N ALA A 18 2.22 18.49 14.81
CA ALA A 18 1.17 18.23 15.80
C ALA A 18 -0.26 18.55 15.29
N THR A 19 -0.39 19.39 14.25
CA THR A 19 -1.70 19.81 13.71
C THR A 19 -2.08 19.11 12.42
N ILE A 20 -1.17 18.29 11.85
CA ILE A 20 -1.47 17.45 10.68
C ILE A 20 -2.20 16.18 11.16
N PRO A 21 -3.41 15.89 10.65
CA PRO A 21 -4.12 14.66 10.97
C PRO A 21 -3.32 13.42 10.55
N GLU A 22 -3.18 12.44 11.45
CA GLU A 22 -2.42 11.20 11.22
C GLU A 22 -2.91 10.44 9.98
N GLY A 23 -4.21 10.47 9.69
CA GLY A 23 -4.72 9.80 8.50
C GLY A 23 -4.26 10.41 7.18
N ILE A 24 -3.82 11.68 7.12
CA ILE A 24 -3.20 12.21 5.89
C ILE A 24 -1.90 11.46 5.60
N ALA A 25 -1.08 11.23 6.63
CA ALA A 25 0.12 10.42 6.53
C ALA A 25 -0.22 8.97 6.17
N GLN A 26 -1.14 8.33 6.90
CA GLN A 26 -1.54 6.93 6.65
C GLN A 26 -2.11 6.73 5.24
N GLY A 27 -2.96 7.61 4.74
CA GLY A 27 -3.54 7.47 3.42
C GLY A 27 -2.57 7.72 2.28
N SER A 28 -1.59 8.61 2.46
CA SER A 28 -0.51 8.75 1.50
C SER A 28 0.35 7.48 1.39
N VAL A 29 0.54 6.76 2.51
CA VAL A 29 1.20 5.45 2.53
C VAL A 29 0.36 4.41 1.79
N VAL A 30 -0.95 4.33 2.08
CA VAL A 30 -1.86 3.43 1.34
C VAL A 30 -1.81 3.70 -0.16
N ALA A 31 -1.84 4.96 -0.58
CA ALA A 31 -1.75 5.34 -1.98
C ALA A 31 -0.41 4.88 -2.63
N ILE A 32 0.71 5.07 -1.93
CA ILE A 32 2.03 4.56 -2.36
C ILE A 32 2.02 3.04 -2.51
N LEU A 33 1.45 2.31 -1.54
CA LEU A 33 1.41 0.84 -1.53
C LEU A 33 0.56 0.29 -2.68
N VAL A 34 -0.62 0.87 -2.93
CA VAL A 34 -1.48 0.51 -4.06
C VAL A 34 -0.74 0.68 -5.39
N ILE A 35 -0.06 1.81 -5.57
CA ILE A 35 0.73 2.06 -6.79
C ILE A 35 1.92 1.10 -6.89
N ALA A 36 2.60 0.80 -5.78
CA ALA A 36 3.70 -0.15 -5.75
C ALA A 36 3.26 -1.55 -6.20
N ILE A 37 2.10 -2.03 -5.71
CA ILE A 37 1.52 -3.31 -6.12
C ILE A 37 1.22 -3.30 -7.63
N VAL A 38 0.53 -2.26 -8.13
CA VAL A 38 0.20 -2.16 -9.56
C VAL A 38 1.45 -2.19 -10.44
N ILE A 39 2.49 -1.43 -10.09
CA ILE A 39 3.77 -1.40 -10.83
C ILE A 39 4.47 -2.77 -10.78
N ALA A 40 4.31 -3.51 -9.69
CA ALA A 40 4.93 -4.81 -9.47
C ALA A 40 4.21 -5.98 -10.16
N ILE A 41 2.96 -5.81 -10.64
CA ILE A 41 2.15 -6.87 -11.29
C ILE A 41 2.94 -7.68 -12.33
N PRO A 42 3.70 -7.09 -13.28
CA PRO A 42 4.41 -7.88 -14.29
C PRO A 42 5.48 -8.82 -13.72
N ARG A 43 5.99 -8.52 -12.51
CA ARG A 43 7.02 -9.32 -11.83
C ARG A 43 6.40 -10.39 -10.95
N ARG A 44 5.39 -10.01 -10.15
CA ARG A 44 4.88 -10.81 -9.02
C ARG A 44 3.45 -11.32 -9.20
N GLY A 45 2.74 -10.87 -10.22
CA GLY A 45 1.30 -11.08 -10.35
C GLY A 45 0.49 -10.12 -9.47
N ILE A 46 -0.83 -10.21 -9.57
CA ILE A 46 -1.79 -9.51 -8.71
C ILE A 46 -1.81 -10.19 -7.34
N ILE A 47 -2.03 -11.51 -7.32
CA ILE A 47 -2.11 -12.30 -6.09
C ILE A 47 -1.54 -13.71 -6.35
N PHE A 48 -0.77 -14.23 -5.39
CA PHE A 48 -0.17 -15.56 -5.46
C PHE A 48 0.66 -15.87 -6.73
N GLY A 49 1.32 -14.87 -7.33
CA GLY A 49 2.04 -15.08 -8.59
C GLY A 49 1.18 -15.00 -9.86
N ILE A 50 -0.15 -14.93 -9.73
CA ILE A 50 -1.13 -15.04 -10.82
C ILE A 50 -1.43 -13.66 -11.42
N GLY A 51 -1.77 -13.58 -12.71
CA GLY A 51 -2.23 -12.34 -13.34
C GLY A 51 -1.12 -11.38 -13.76
N LYS A 52 0.10 -11.88 -14.05
CA LYS A 52 1.25 -11.06 -14.49
C LYS A 52 1.01 -10.25 -15.78
N HIS A 53 -0.07 -10.54 -16.50
CA HIS A 53 -0.39 -9.92 -17.79
C HIS A 53 -1.78 -9.29 -17.87
N SER A 54 -2.58 -9.33 -16.81
CA SER A 54 -4.00 -8.95 -16.85
C SER A 54 -4.29 -7.45 -16.96
N ALA A 55 -3.26 -6.58 -16.96
CA ALA A 55 -3.45 -5.12 -17.02
C ALA A 55 -2.21 -4.37 -17.56
N ARG A 56 -1.53 -4.89 -18.59
CA ARG A 56 -0.25 -4.33 -19.07
C ARG A 56 -0.34 -2.82 -19.37
N ASP A 57 -1.39 -2.38 -20.05
CA ASP A 57 -1.57 -0.98 -20.44
C ASP A 57 -1.81 -0.06 -19.24
N VAL A 58 -2.64 -0.50 -18.28
CA VAL A 58 -2.85 0.23 -17.02
C VAL A 58 -1.55 0.33 -16.24
N VAL A 59 -0.78 -0.76 -16.17
CA VAL A 59 0.55 -0.76 -15.51
C VAL A 59 1.52 0.18 -16.21
N HIS A 60 1.52 0.23 -17.55
CA HIS A 60 2.35 1.16 -18.31
C HIS A 60 1.96 2.62 -18.04
N PHE A 61 0.67 2.92 -18.01
CA PHE A 61 0.16 4.24 -17.64
C PHE A 61 0.61 4.62 -16.23
N VAL A 62 0.38 3.75 -15.24
CA VAL A 62 0.79 4.00 -13.85
C VAL A 62 2.31 4.18 -13.76
N LYS A 63 3.12 3.35 -14.42
CA LYS A 63 4.58 3.55 -14.48
C LYS A 63 5.00 4.89 -15.09
N LYS A 64 4.22 5.44 -16.02
CA LYS A 64 4.50 6.76 -16.60
C LYS A 64 4.19 7.91 -15.64
N TYR A 65 3.12 7.80 -14.85
CA TYR A 65 2.60 8.92 -14.03
C TYR A 65 2.77 8.75 -12.51
N HIS A 66 3.24 7.60 -12.01
CA HIS A 66 3.37 7.33 -10.57
C HIS A 66 4.25 8.32 -9.82
N GLY A 67 5.21 8.96 -10.50
CA GLY A 67 6.17 9.88 -9.91
C GLY A 67 5.50 11.04 -9.15
N TYR A 68 4.32 11.50 -9.60
CA TYR A 68 3.58 12.58 -8.92
C TYR A 68 3.04 12.13 -7.56
N LEU A 69 2.37 10.99 -7.51
CA LEU A 69 1.78 10.44 -6.28
C LEU A 69 2.86 9.94 -5.31
N MET A 70 3.91 9.31 -5.84
CA MET A 70 5.09 8.91 -5.06
C MET A 70 5.80 10.13 -4.48
N SER A 71 6.00 11.20 -5.25
CA SER A 71 6.60 12.45 -4.76
C SER A 71 5.74 13.06 -3.65
N PHE A 72 4.42 13.18 -3.85
CA PHE A 72 3.52 13.68 -2.81
C PHE A 72 3.63 12.91 -1.49
N GLY A 73 3.48 11.57 -1.54
CA GLY A 73 3.52 10.77 -0.32
C GLY A 73 4.92 10.69 0.31
N THR A 74 6.01 10.71 -0.48
CA THR A 74 7.37 10.70 0.09
C THR A 74 7.81 12.06 0.60
N VAL A 75 7.35 13.17 0.02
CA VAL A 75 7.58 14.52 0.56
C VAL A 75 6.81 14.68 1.86
N LEU A 76 5.52 14.32 1.88
CA LEU A 76 4.69 14.37 3.09
C LEU A 76 5.27 13.51 4.22
N ASN A 77 5.75 12.30 3.91
CA ASN A 77 6.25 11.39 4.93
C ASN A 77 7.75 11.56 5.26
N PHE A 78 8.58 12.18 4.38
CA PHE A 78 10.03 12.15 4.57
C PHE A 78 10.97 13.19 3.89
N HIS A 79 10.67 13.76 2.72
CA HIS A 79 11.63 14.29 1.70
C HIS A 79 12.08 13.23 0.67
N TYR A 80 11.77 13.51 -0.60
CA TYR A 80 11.99 12.66 -1.78
C TYR A 80 13.46 12.59 -2.21
N HIS A 81 14.00 11.37 -2.34
CA HIS A 81 15.27 11.12 -3.04
C HIS A 81 15.04 10.16 -4.21
N PRO A 82 15.11 10.64 -5.47
CA PRO A 82 14.91 9.80 -6.65
C PRO A 82 16.15 8.95 -6.88
N VAL A 83 16.21 7.78 -6.26
CA VAL A 83 17.13 6.72 -6.71
C VAL A 83 16.28 5.50 -7.08
N SER A 84 16.03 5.35 -8.38
CA SER A 84 15.32 4.19 -8.91
C SER A 84 16.21 2.94 -8.75
N HIS A 85 16.11 2.26 -7.61
CA HIS A 85 16.83 1.02 -7.38
C HIS A 85 16.07 -0.16 -8.02
N ARG A 86 16.68 -0.79 -9.02
CA ARG A 86 16.12 -1.98 -9.69
C ARG A 86 16.52 -3.31 -9.04
N ASN A 87 17.37 -3.28 -8.00
CA ASN A 87 17.88 -4.47 -7.33
C ASN A 87 16.75 -5.16 -6.52
N ALA A 88 16.49 -6.42 -6.82
CA ALA A 88 15.43 -7.20 -6.19
C ALA A 88 15.65 -7.39 -4.68
N SER A 89 16.89 -7.61 -4.24
CA SER A 89 17.24 -7.73 -2.82
C SER A 89 17.01 -6.43 -2.06
N TRP A 90 17.28 -5.29 -2.70
CA TRP A 90 17.00 -3.98 -2.12
C TRP A 90 15.50 -3.71 -2.02
N THR A 91 14.73 -4.05 -3.06
CA THR A 91 13.26 -3.96 -3.01
C THR A 91 12.70 -4.83 -1.88
N LEU A 92 13.17 -6.07 -1.76
CA LEU A 92 12.75 -6.99 -0.70
C LEU A 92 13.11 -6.48 0.69
N LEU A 93 14.30 -5.89 0.85
CA LEU A 93 14.73 -5.27 2.10
C LEU A 93 13.79 -4.13 2.48
N LEU A 94 13.48 -3.21 1.55
CA LEU A 94 12.58 -2.09 1.82
C LEU A 94 11.16 -2.56 2.17
N GLU A 95 10.68 -3.60 1.50
CA GLU A 95 9.36 -4.19 1.78
C GLU A 95 9.30 -4.88 3.13
N THR A 96 10.36 -5.61 3.49
CA THR A 96 10.51 -6.21 4.82
C THR A 96 10.69 -5.14 5.89
N TRP A 97 11.34 -4.02 5.55
CA TRP A 97 11.52 -2.90 6.45
C TRP A 97 10.20 -2.22 6.80
N VAL A 98 9.24 -2.13 5.85
CA VAL A 98 7.89 -1.61 6.14
C VAL A 98 7.19 -2.47 7.20
N PHE A 99 7.34 -3.79 7.14
CA PHE A 99 6.82 -4.68 8.19
C PHE A 99 7.45 -4.39 9.56
N ILE A 100 8.77 -4.26 9.65
CA ILE A 100 9.49 -3.96 10.91
C ILE A 100 9.08 -2.58 11.43
N HIS A 101 9.14 -1.56 10.58
CA HIS A 101 8.83 -0.18 10.92
C HIS A 101 7.38 -0.04 11.39
N GLY A 102 6.42 -0.53 10.60
CA GLY A 102 4.99 -0.44 10.91
C GLY A 102 4.62 -1.19 12.19
N THR A 103 5.26 -2.33 12.45
CA THR A 103 5.08 -3.06 13.71
C THR A 103 5.63 -2.26 14.90
N LEU A 104 6.84 -1.70 14.78
CA LEU A 104 7.47 -0.95 15.86
C LEU A 104 6.70 0.33 16.19
N THR A 105 6.27 1.09 15.17
CA THR A 105 5.47 2.31 15.39
C THR A 105 4.15 1.98 16.09
N ALA A 106 3.50 0.88 15.70
CA ALA A 106 2.24 0.46 16.30
C ALA A 106 2.37 -0.09 17.73
N ILE A 107 3.55 -0.59 18.11
CA ILE A 107 3.84 -0.97 19.51
C ILE A 107 4.10 0.27 20.37
N ILE A 108 4.73 1.30 19.81
CA ILE A 108 5.05 2.55 20.53
C ILE A 108 3.81 3.44 20.68
N GLN A 109 2.82 3.29 19.79
CA GLN A 109 1.53 3.98 19.87
C GLN A 109 0.60 3.26 20.87
N PRO A 110 -0.16 3.98 21.71
CA PRO A 110 -1.11 3.36 22.62
C PRO A 110 -2.20 2.58 21.86
N GLY A 111 -2.55 1.39 22.35
CA GLY A 111 -3.64 0.55 21.83
C GLY A 111 -3.17 -0.77 21.21
N ILE A 112 -4.09 -1.47 20.51
CA ILE A 112 -3.88 -2.80 19.92
C ILE A 112 -3.61 -2.71 18.40
N GLY A 113 -3.10 -1.56 17.93
CA GLY A 113 -2.82 -1.32 16.51
C GLY A 113 -1.76 -2.25 15.91
N TRP A 114 -0.86 -2.80 16.73
CA TRP A 114 0.22 -3.66 16.27
C TRP A 114 -0.25 -4.92 15.55
N GLN A 115 -1.41 -5.49 15.93
CA GLN A 115 -1.98 -6.66 15.27
C GLN A 115 -2.38 -6.35 13.82
N ILE A 116 -2.90 -5.14 13.55
CA ILE A 116 -3.32 -4.73 12.21
C ILE A 116 -2.09 -4.59 11.32
N PHE A 117 -1.09 -3.84 11.77
CA PHE A 117 0.08 -3.53 10.97
C PHE A 117 1.01 -4.72 10.77
N SER A 118 1.34 -5.46 11.84
CA SER A 118 2.24 -6.61 11.74
C SER A 118 1.66 -7.71 10.85
N TYR A 119 0.48 -8.22 11.22
CA TYR A 119 -0.13 -9.31 10.49
C TYR A 119 -0.61 -8.90 9.10
N GLY A 120 -1.10 -7.67 8.94
CA GLY A 120 -1.49 -7.14 7.64
C GLY A 120 -0.33 -7.08 6.65
N PHE A 121 0.82 -6.51 7.02
CA PHE A 121 1.99 -6.47 6.14
C PHE A 121 2.60 -7.86 5.90
N ALA A 122 2.57 -8.75 6.89
CA ALA A 122 3.01 -10.13 6.72
C ALA A 122 2.12 -10.90 5.72
N ILE A 123 0.81 -10.67 5.74
CA ILE A 123 -0.12 -11.19 4.72
C ILE A 123 0.26 -10.63 3.34
N MET A 124 0.46 -9.32 3.20
CA MET A 124 0.87 -8.73 1.92
C MET A 124 2.19 -9.30 1.39
N PHE A 125 3.14 -9.58 2.28
CA PHE A 125 4.40 -10.24 1.92
C PHE A 125 4.15 -11.64 1.33
N LEU A 126 3.37 -12.47 2.02
CA LEU A 126 3.08 -13.85 1.61
C LEU A 126 2.17 -13.93 0.37
N LEU A 127 1.24 -12.99 0.21
CA LEU A 127 0.33 -12.92 -0.93
C LEU A 127 1.00 -12.45 -2.22
N ASN A 128 1.95 -11.51 -2.12
CA ASN A 128 2.51 -10.84 -3.30
C ASN A 128 4.05 -10.78 -3.32
N GLN A 129 4.68 -10.24 -2.28
CA GLN A 129 6.09 -9.83 -2.34
C GLN A 129 7.04 -11.04 -2.46
N VAL A 130 6.74 -12.15 -1.77
CA VAL A 130 7.52 -13.39 -1.81
C VAL A 130 7.67 -13.97 -3.22
N TYR A 131 6.72 -13.72 -4.12
CA TYR A 131 6.73 -14.23 -5.50
C TYR A 131 7.77 -13.55 -6.41
N GLN A 132 8.47 -12.51 -5.93
CA GLN A 132 9.66 -12.00 -6.63
C GLN A 132 10.93 -12.82 -6.32
N THR A 133 10.93 -13.59 -5.24
CA THR A 133 12.10 -14.34 -4.77
C THR A 133 12.11 -15.77 -5.31
N GLN A 134 13.28 -16.41 -5.31
CA GLN A 134 13.38 -17.84 -5.63
C GLN A 134 12.74 -18.75 -4.56
N ILE A 135 12.45 -18.21 -3.37
CA ILE A 135 11.83 -18.95 -2.26
C ILE A 135 10.46 -19.49 -2.67
N CYS A 136 9.72 -18.76 -3.50
CA CYS A 136 8.39 -19.17 -3.96
C CYS A 136 8.41 -20.46 -4.80
N GLN A 137 9.57 -20.86 -5.34
CA GLN A 137 9.72 -22.09 -6.13
C GLN A 137 9.68 -23.33 -5.24
N SER A 138 10.08 -23.21 -3.97
CA SER A 138 10.04 -24.32 -3.01
C SER A 138 8.67 -24.39 -2.33
N LYS A 139 7.85 -25.36 -2.75
CA LYS A 139 6.55 -25.63 -2.12
C LYS A 139 6.69 -25.87 -0.61
N MET A 140 7.73 -26.60 -0.18
CA MET A 140 7.99 -26.88 1.23
C MET A 140 8.20 -25.59 2.02
N ILE A 141 9.07 -24.69 1.55
CA ILE A 141 9.33 -23.43 2.26
C ILE A 141 8.08 -22.56 2.29
N MET A 142 7.33 -22.51 1.19
CA MET A 142 6.08 -21.76 1.14
C MET A 142 5.03 -22.33 2.10
N THR A 143 4.88 -23.65 2.17
CA THR A 143 3.97 -24.29 3.13
C THR A 143 4.40 -23.98 4.57
N VAL A 144 5.68 -24.16 4.91
CA VAL A 144 6.21 -23.85 6.24
C VAL A 144 5.99 -22.37 6.59
N ALA A 145 6.24 -21.45 5.66
CA ALA A 145 6.03 -20.03 5.90
C ALA A 145 4.56 -19.71 6.20
N HIS A 146 3.63 -20.27 5.44
CA HIS A 146 2.20 -20.07 5.66
C HIS A 146 1.71 -20.72 6.96
N THR A 147 2.19 -21.93 7.31
CA THR A 147 1.79 -22.61 8.54
C THR A 147 2.35 -21.91 9.78
N VAL A 148 3.61 -21.49 9.76
CA VAL A 148 4.22 -20.69 10.84
C VAL A 148 3.49 -19.37 11.00
N PHE A 149 3.17 -18.70 9.90
CA PHE A 149 2.40 -17.47 9.94
C PHE A 149 0.99 -17.67 10.51
N ALA A 150 0.26 -18.69 10.05
CA ALA A 150 -1.08 -19.02 10.57
C ALA A 150 -1.05 -19.38 12.07
N PHE A 151 -0.02 -20.10 12.52
CA PHE A 151 0.17 -20.40 13.94
C PHE A 151 0.48 -19.15 14.77
N SER A 152 1.34 -18.26 14.27
CA SER A 152 1.63 -16.96 14.89
C SER A 152 0.37 -16.10 15.04
N MET A 153 -0.44 -16.04 13.99
CA MET A 153 -1.77 -15.40 13.98
C MET A 153 -2.69 -15.99 15.05
N TYR A 154 -2.80 -17.31 15.11
CA TYR A 154 -3.60 -18.00 16.11
C TYR A 154 -3.17 -17.64 17.54
N LEU A 155 -1.87 -17.58 17.80
CA LEU A 155 -1.35 -17.17 19.12
C LEU A 155 -1.66 -15.70 19.43
N GLY A 156 -1.47 -14.81 18.46
CA GLY A 156 -1.69 -13.36 18.63
C GLY A 156 -3.16 -12.98 18.87
N PHE A 157 -4.10 -13.77 18.32
CA PHE A 157 -5.54 -13.57 18.49
C PHE A 157 -6.19 -14.58 19.44
N LYS A 158 -5.42 -15.44 20.12
CA LYS A 158 -5.97 -16.51 20.99
C LYS A 158 -6.98 -15.97 22.01
N ASN A 159 -6.72 -14.78 22.56
CA ASN A 159 -7.56 -14.13 23.56
C ASN A 159 -8.35 -12.93 22.99
N ASP A 160 -8.21 -12.63 21.70
CA ASP A 160 -8.81 -11.48 21.04
C ASP A 160 -9.76 -11.94 19.92
N LYS A 161 -11.06 -11.64 20.08
CA LYS A 161 -12.09 -12.03 19.10
C LYS A 161 -12.02 -11.20 17.82
N ALA A 162 -11.24 -10.13 17.78
CA ALA A 162 -11.14 -9.23 16.64
C ALA A 162 -10.10 -9.70 15.58
N TYR A 163 -10.11 -10.99 15.22
CA TYR A 163 -9.19 -11.57 14.22
C TYR A 163 -9.27 -10.91 12.84
N TYR A 164 -10.41 -10.30 12.50
CA TYR A 164 -10.60 -9.54 11.26
C TYR A 164 -9.62 -8.37 11.14
N ARG A 165 -9.05 -7.90 12.26
CA ARG A 165 -8.05 -6.81 12.31
C ARG A 165 -6.85 -7.05 11.40
N ALA A 166 -6.37 -8.29 11.32
CA ALA A 166 -5.24 -8.65 10.46
C ALA A 166 -5.56 -8.51 8.96
N THR A 167 -6.84 -8.55 8.58
CA THR A 167 -7.26 -8.51 7.18
C THR A 167 -7.46 -7.10 6.64
N PHE A 168 -7.47 -6.07 7.50
CA PHE A 168 -7.78 -4.70 7.06
C PHE A 168 -6.84 -4.17 5.98
N ILE A 169 -5.54 -4.27 6.22
CA ILE A 169 -4.52 -3.83 5.26
C ILE A 169 -4.68 -4.59 3.93
N PRO A 170 -4.60 -5.94 3.89
CA PRO A 170 -4.67 -6.64 2.62
C PRO A 170 -6.01 -6.46 1.90
N VAL A 171 -7.15 -6.51 2.61
CA VAL A 171 -8.46 -6.32 1.98
C VAL A 171 -8.59 -4.93 1.38
N THR A 172 -8.18 -3.89 2.12
CA THR A 172 -8.28 -2.50 1.65
C THR A 172 -7.34 -2.25 0.48
N GLU A 173 -6.08 -2.70 0.57
CA GLU A 173 -5.10 -2.53 -0.51
C GLU A 173 -5.54 -3.25 -1.78
N TYR A 174 -5.99 -4.49 -1.67
CA TYR A 174 -6.47 -5.24 -2.83
C TYR A 174 -7.75 -4.63 -3.40
N ALA A 175 -8.67 -4.14 -2.57
CA ALA A 175 -9.85 -3.41 -3.04
C ALA A 175 -9.45 -2.18 -3.86
N CYS A 176 -8.50 -1.38 -3.37
CA CYS A 176 -7.96 -0.24 -4.10
C CYS A 176 -7.24 -0.65 -5.40
N VAL A 177 -6.45 -1.72 -5.39
CA VAL A 177 -5.79 -2.25 -6.60
C VAL A 177 -6.83 -2.66 -7.64
N TYR A 178 -7.83 -3.45 -7.26
CA TYR A 178 -8.89 -3.86 -8.19
C TYR A 178 -9.71 -2.68 -8.69
N PHE A 179 -9.96 -1.68 -7.84
CA PHE A 179 -10.61 -0.43 -8.24
C PHE A 179 -9.79 0.33 -9.29
N VAL A 180 -8.49 0.53 -9.06
CA VAL A 180 -7.58 1.17 -10.02
C VAL A 180 -7.51 0.42 -11.34
N LEU A 181 -7.39 -0.92 -11.28
CA LEU A 181 -7.36 -1.76 -12.48
C LEU A 181 -8.70 -1.72 -13.23
N GLY A 182 -9.83 -1.78 -12.52
CA GLY A 182 -11.16 -1.73 -13.11
C GLY A 182 -11.44 -0.40 -13.80
N VAL A 183 -11.21 0.72 -13.12
CA VAL A 183 -11.37 2.07 -13.69
C VAL A 183 -10.40 2.28 -14.85
N GLY A 184 -9.14 1.87 -14.70
CA GLY A 184 -8.13 1.97 -15.75
C GLY A 184 -8.49 1.17 -17.00
N SER A 185 -8.92 -0.08 -16.84
CA SER A 185 -9.35 -0.92 -17.96
C SER A 185 -10.61 -0.38 -18.65
N LEU A 186 -11.58 0.14 -17.89
CA LEU A 186 -12.78 0.77 -18.44
C LEU A 186 -12.44 2.05 -19.22
N ALA A 187 -11.54 2.88 -18.69
CA ALA A 187 -11.06 4.08 -19.37
C ALA A 187 -10.33 3.73 -20.67
N LEU A 188 -9.47 2.70 -20.66
CA LEU A 188 -8.78 2.24 -21.86
C LEU A 188 -9.76 1.71 -22.91
N TYR A 189 -10.74 0.90 -22.49
CA TYR A 189 -11.77 0.37 -23.39
C TYR A 189 -12.55 1.51 -24.07
N THR A 190 -13.01 2.49 -23.29
CA THR A 190 -13.76 3.65 -23.82
C THR A 190 -12.91 4.54 -24.74
N ILE A 191 -11.62 4.71 -24.44
CA ILE A 191 -10.64 5.39 -25.31
C ILE A 191 -10.46 4.64 -26.64
N GLN A 192 -10.41 3.31 -26.61
CA GLN A 192 -10.25 2.47 -27.81
C GLN A 192 -11.50 2.46 -28.69
N CYS A 193 -12.70 2.56 -28.10
CA CYS A 193 -13.96 2.63 -28.83
C CYS A 193 -14.24 4.02 -29.44
N THR A 194 -13.41 5.02 -29.18
CA THR A 194 -13.64 6.42 -29.54
C THR A 194 -12.57 6.95 -30.49
N ASN A 195 -12.99 7.72 -31.51
CA ASN A 195 -12.05 8.41 -32.41
C ASN A 195 -11.77 9.88 -32.01
N SER A 196 -12.66 10.51 -31.24
CA SER A 196 -12.50 11.91 -30.82
C SER A 196 -11.39 12.11 -29.78
N SER A 197 -10.40 12.95 -30.10
CA SER A 197 -9.31 13.30 -29.18
C SER A 197 -9.80 14.00 -27.90
N LEU A 198 -10.86 14.81 -27.99
CA LEU A 198 -11.43 15.51 -26.84
C LEU A 198 -12.06 14.51 -25.86
N LEU A 199 -12.81 13.53 -26.35
CA LEU A 199 -13.43 12.52 -25.51
C LEU A 199 -12.37 11.61 -24.85
N LYS A 200 -11.29 11.28 -25.56
CA LYS A 200 -10.14 10.56 -24.96
C LYS A 200 -9.51 11.33 -23.80
N LEU A 201 -9.29 12.64 -23.98
CA LEU A 201 -8.75 13.50 -22.93
C LEU A 201 -9.71 13.55 -21.74
N PHE A 202 -11.01 13.76 -21.99
CA PHE A 202 -12.03 13.82 -20.95
C PHE A 202 -12.12 12.53 -20.14
N VAL A 203 -12.16 11.37 -20.80
CA VAL A 203 -12.16 10.05 -20.14
C VAL A 203 -10.90 9.85 -19.30
N THR A 204 -9.73 10.24 -19.81
CA THR A 204 -8.47 10.09 -19.07
C THR A 204 -8.46 10.97 -17.81
N LEU A 205 -8.85 12.24 -17.94
CA LEU A 205 -8.90 13.18 -16.82
C LEU A 205 -9.93 12.75 -15.78
N SER A 206 -11.15 12.41 -16.21
CA SER A 206 -12.22 11.95 -15.31
C SER A 206 -11.86 10.66 -14.58
N ALA A 207 -11.26 9.67 -15.27
CA ALA A 207 -10.80 8.44 -14.63
C ALA A 207 -9.68 8.72 -13.61
N SER A 208 -8.71 9.57 -13.96
CA SER A 208 -7.62 9.93 -13.03
C SER A 208 -8.11 10.71 -11.81
N ALA A 209 -9.06 11.64 -12.01
CA ALA A 209 -9.68 12.41 -10.95
C ALA A 209 -10.55 11.51 -10.07
N LEU A 210 -11.35 10.61 -10.65
CA LEU A 210 -12.16 9.64 -9.91
C LEU A 210 -11.29 8.77 -9.01
N VAL A 211 -10.19 8.21 -9.54
CA VAL A 211 -9.28 7.38 -8.73
C VAL A 211 -8.65 8.19 -7.60
N SER A 212 -8.17 9.39 -7.91
CA SER A 212 -7.52 10.27 -6.92
C SER A 212 -8.50 10.72 -5.83
N ILE A 213 -9.71 11.11 -6.22
CA ILE A 213 -10.78 11.54 -5.31
C ILE A 213 -11.28 10.35 -4.51
N ALA A 214 -11.53 9.18 -5.10
CA ALA A 214 -12.02 8.03 -4.35
C ALA A 214 -11.01 7.56 -3.30
N LEU A 215 -9.71 7.52 -3.63
CA LEU A 215 -8.67 7.19 -2.67
C LEU A 215 -8.54 8.27 -1.57
N THR A 216 -8.69 9.56 -1.92
CA THR A 216 -8.58 10.68 -0.98
C THR A 216 -9.84 10.87 -0.12
N ALA A 217 -11.03 10.65 -0.68
CA ALA A 217 -12.32 10.79 0.00
C ALA A 217 -12.63 9.57 0.87
N GLY A 218 -12.25 8.37 0.43
CA GLY A 218 -12.26 7.17 1.29
C GLY A 218 -11.41 7.39 2.53
N LEU A 219 -10.23 7.99 2.37
CA LEU A 219 -9.38 8.42 3.47
C LEU A 219 -10.04 9.50 4.35
N ALA A 220 -10.60 10.55 3.73
CA ALA A 220 -11.28 11.63 4.44
C ALA A 220 -12.49 11.14 5.24
N TYR A 221 -13.20 10.13 4.76
CA TYR A 221 -14.36 9.55 5.43
C TYR A 221 -13.97 8.68 6.64
N VAL A 222 -12.86 7.94 6.54
CA VAL A 222 -12.23 7.28 7.70
C VAL A 222 -11.77 8.33 8.73
N LEU A 223 -11.24 9.46 8.26
CA LEU A 223 -10.76 10.57 9.08
C LEU A 223 -11.87 11.41 9.74
N ALA A 224 -13.06 11.48 9.14
CA ALA A 224 -14.18 12.26 9.66
C ALA A 224 -14.79 11.68 10.96
N GLY A 225 -14.29 10.54 11.44
CA GLY A 225 -14.66 9.97 12.74
C GLY A 225 -16.07 9.38 12.82
N ASN A 226 -16.90 9.53 11.78
CA ASN A 226 -18.22 8.91 11.70
C ASN A 226 -18.17 7.39 11.52
N LEU A 227 -17.01 6.87 11.11
CA LEU A 227 -16.71 5.45 11.13
C LEU A 227 -16.22 5.06 12.53
N VAL A 228 -17.16 4.64 13.38
CA VAL A 228 -16.85 3.98 14.67
C VAL A 228 -16.29 2.59 14.37
N VAL A 229 -15.01 2.52 14.04
CA VAL A 229 -14.31 1.23 13.77
C VAL A 229 -13.75 0.64 15.06
N TYR A 230 -13.47 1.48 16.06
CA TYR A 230 -12.79 1.11 17.30
C TYR A 230 -13.58 1.62 18.50
N ASN A 231 -14.08 0.71 19.34
CA ASN A 231 -14.59 1.00 20.68
C ASN A 231 -13.52 0.75 21.77
N ASP A 232 -12.29 0.45 21.36
CA ASP A 232 -11.28 -0.20 22.22
C ASP A 232 -9.96 0.59 22.33
N TYR A 233 -9.99 1.92 22.15
CA TYR A 233 -8.86 2.78 22.57
C TYR A 233 -9.04 3.21 24.02
#